data_AF-A0A961HFR4-F1
#
_entry.id   AF-A0A961HFR4-F1
#
_cell.length_a   1.000
_cell.length_b   1.000
_cell.length_c   1.000
_cell.angle_alpha   90.00
_cell.angle_beta   90.00
_cell.angle_gamma   90.00
#
_symmetry.space_group_name_H-M   'P 1'
#
loop_
_entity.id
_entity.type
_entity.pdbx_description
1 polymer ?
#
loop_
_entity_poly.entity_id
_entity_poly.type
_entity_poly.pdbx_seq_one_letter_code
_entity_poly.pdbx_strand_id
1 'polypeptide(L)'
;KANHPEEPHWYLAMIGSDPVMRGGGFGNALMRSRLDRCDAEGAPAYLESSNPDNIGYYHRFGFEVTGEIAMPGGGPPLWPMWRAPR
;
A
#
# COMPACT_ATOMS: atom_id res chain seq x y z
N LYS A 1 4.37 -16.76 6.26
CA LYS A 1 3.40 -15.67 6.03
C LYS A 1 2.41 -15.62 7.19
N ALA A 2 2.86 -15.32 8.42
CA ALA A 2 1.95 -15.33 9.58
C ALA A 2 1.08 -14.07 9.67
N ASN A 3 1.52 -12.97 9.05
CA ASN A 3 0.92 -11.64 9.21
C ASN A 3 0.24 -11.12 7.92
N HIS A 4 0.19 -11.93 6.87
CA HIS A 4 -0.48 -11.54 5.62
C HIS A 4 -1.97 -11.87 5.73
N PRO A 5 -2.89 -10.98 5.29
CA PRO A 5 -4.32 -11.25 5.37
C PRO A 5 -4.71 -12.52 4.61
N GLU A 6 -5.65 -13.28 5.15
CA GLU A 6 -6.20 -14.49 4.50
C GLU A 6 -7.41 -14.18 3.61
N GLU A 7 -8.10 -13.07 3.87
CA GLU A 7 -9.24 -12.60 3.06
C GLU A 7 -8.79 -12.31 1.61
N PRO A 8 -9.59 -12.63 0.58
CA PRO A 8 -9.26 -12.26 -0.79
C PRO A 8 -9.07 -10.75 -0.96
N HIS A 9 -7.92 -10.33 -1.52
CA HIS A 9 -7.59 -8.92 -1.70
C HIS A 9 -6.61 -8.72 -2.85
N TRP A 10 -6.56 -7.48 -3.36
CA TRP A 10 -5.48 -7.04 -4.24
C TRP A 10 -4.25 -6.68 -3.42
N TYR A 11 -3.07 -7.19 -3.83
CA TYR A 11 -1.81 -6.87 -3.18
C TYR A 11 -0.99 -5.87 -4.01
N LEU A 12 -0.73 -4.69 -3.45
CA LEU A 12 0.22 -3.75 -4.03
C LEU A 12 1.64 -4.16 -3.63
N ALA A 13 2.25 -5.00 -4.46
CA ALA A 13 3.61 -5.48 -4.21
C ALA A 13 4.67 -4.36 -4.35
N MET A 14 4.56 -3.51 -5.38
CA MET A 14 5.49 -2.40 -5.60
C MET A 14 4.82 -1.25 -6.35
N ILE A 15 5.24 -0.03 -6.04
CA ILE A 15 4.97 1.18 -6.82
C ILE A 15 6.22 2.06 -6.84
N GLY A 16 6.52 2.65 -7.99
CA GLY A 16 7.65 3.54 -8.15
C GLY A 16 7.52 4.38 -9.42
N SER A 17 8.22 5.50 -9.42
CA SER A 17 8.46 6.33 -10.61
C SER A 17 9.95 6.61 -10.71
N ASP A 18 10.41 6.96 -11.91
CA ASP A 18 11.77 7.46 -12.09
C ASP A 18 12.02 8.66 -11.14
N PRO A 19 13.16 8.70 -10.41
CA PRO A 19 13.52 9.82 -9.55
C PRO A 19 13.41 11.19 -10.22
N VAL A 20 13.77 11.32 -11.50
CA VAL A 20 13.72 12.60 -12.22
C VAL A 20 12.29 13.05 -12.53
N MET A 21 11.33 12.13 -12.47
CA MET A 21 9.91 12.36 -12.74
C MET A 21 9.08 12.52 -11.45
N ARG A 22 9.72 12.52 -10.28
CA ARG A 22 9.04 12.75 -8.99
C ARG A 22 8.42 14.14 -8.94
N GLY A 23 7.33 14.26 -8.18
CA GLY A 23 6.54 15.50 -8.10
C GLY A 23 5.58 15.72 -9.29
N GLY A 24 5.67 14.93 -10.37
CA GLY A 24 4.78 15.01 -11.53
C GLY A 24 3.41 14.33 -11.37
N GLY A 25 3.07 13.79 -10.20
CA GLY A 25 1.76 13.17 -9.94
C GLY A 25 1.58 11.73 -10.45
N PHE A 26 2.58 11.12 -11.08
CA PHE A 26 2.47 9.76 -11.66
C PHE A 26 2.10 8.68 -10.65
N GLY A 27 2.68 8.70 -9.44
CA GLY A 27 2.32 7.76 -8.39
C GLY A 27 0.83 7.85 -8.03
N ASN A 28 0.30 9.07 -7.98
CA ASN A 28 -1.11 9.30 -7.70
C ASN A 28 -2.01 8.74 -8.82
N ALA A 29 -1.65 9.01 -10.08
CA ALA A 29 -2.37 8.48 -11.23
C ALA A 29 -2.39 6.94 -11.27
N LEU A 30 -1.24 6.31 -11.03
CA LEU A 30 -1.11 4.85 -10.96
C LEU A 30 -1.97 4.26 -9.84
N MET A 31 -1.91 4.87 -8.65
CA MET A 31 -2.68 4.42 -7.49
C MET A 31 -4.18 4.52 -7.74
N ARG A 32 -4.67 5.68 -8.23
CA ARG A 32 -6.10 5.86 -8.58
C ARG A 32 -6.57 4.82 -9.59
N SER A 33 -5.84 4.66 -10.70
CA SER A 33 -6.21 3.70 -11.73
C SER A 33 -6.39 2.27 -11.23
N ARG A 34 -5.60 1.84 -10.22
CA ARG A 34 -5.72 0.50 -9.64
C ARG A 34 -6.78 0.42 -8.56
N LEU A 35 -6.91 1.44 -7.72
CA LEU A 35 -7.93 1.48 -6.68
C LEU A 35 -9.35 1.62 -7.25
N ASP A 36 -9.53 2.38 -8.33
CA ASP A 36 -10.82 2.47 -9.03
C ASP A 36 -11.29 1.08 -9.49
N ARG A 37 -10.34 0.21 -9.88
CA ARG A 37 -10.65 -1.19 -10.21
C ARG A 37 -10.96 -2.04 -8.98
N CYS A 38 -10.22 -1.88 -7.89
CA CYS A 38 -10.51 -2.56 -6.63
C CYS A 38 -11.93 -2.22 -6.14
N ASP A 39 -12.30 -0.94 -6.22
CA ASP A 39 -13.62 -0.43 -5.86
C ASP A 39 -14.70 -1.02 -6.76
N ALA A 40 -14.50 -1.02 -8.08
CA ALA A 40 -15.44 -1.62 -9.04
C ALA A 40 -15.64 -3.13 -8.85
N GLU A 41 -14.63 -3.84 -8.34
CA GLU A 41 -14.69 -5.27 -8.05
C GLU A 41 -15.19 -5.56 -6.62
N GLY A 42 -15.40 -4.54 -5.78
CA GLY A 42 -15.75 -4.72 -4.37
C GLY A 42 -14.65 -5.44 -3.58
N ALA A 43 -13.39 -5.31 -4.00
CA ALA A 43 -12.26 -6.04 -3.46
C ALA A 43 -11.38 -5.11 -2.60
N PRO A 44 -10.98 -5.51 -1.39
CA PRO A 44 -10.00 -4.78 -0.59
C PRO A 44 -8.62 -4.71 -1.26
N ALA A 45 -7.82 -3.74 -0.83
CA ALA A 45 -6.42 -3.62 -1.21
C ALA A 45 -5.51 -3.67 0.02
N TYR A 46 -4.40 -4.37 -0.11
CA TYR A 46 -3.38 -4.55 0.93
C TYR A 46 -2.01 -4.13 0.43
N LEU A 47 -1.19 -3.59 1.33
CA LEU A 47 0.23 -3.30 1.08
C LEU A 47 1.05 -3.44 2.36
N GLU A 48 2.37 -3.52 2.21
CA GLU A 48 3.34 -3.45 3.30
C GLU A 48 4.32 -2.31 2.98
N SER A 49 4.32 -1.25 3.78
CA SER A 49 5.29 -0.17 3.63
C SER A 49 6.53 -0.47 4.46
N SER A 50 7.73 -0.35 3.90
CA SER A 50 9.00 -0.46 4.66
C SER A 50 9.62 0.89 5.04
N ASN A 51 8.94 1.98 4.67
CA ASN A 51 9.36 3.34 4.95
C ASN A 51 8.20 4.11 5.60
N PRO A 52 8.35 4.62 6.84
CA PRO A 52 7.27 5.31 7.54
C PRO A 52 6.87 6.62 6.85
N ASP A 53 7.78 7.27 6.13
CA ASP A 53 7.49 8.51 5.39
C ASP A 53 6.42 8.31 4.30
N ASN A 54 6.28 7.07 3.80
CA ASN A 54 5.28 6.73 2.79
C ASN A 54 3.88 6.47 3.39
N ILE A 55 3.74 6.31 4.70
CA ILE A 55 2.45 5.99 5.36
C ILE A 55 1.43 7.10 5.07
N GLY A 56 1.82 8.36 5.23
CA GLY A 56 0.96 9.51 4.92
C GLY A 56 0.57 9.60 3.44
N TYR A 57 1.39 9.09 2.52
CA TYR A 57 1.01 8.95 1.12
C TYR A 57 -0.12 7.93 0.93
N TYR A 58 -0.03 6.76 1.56
CA TYR A 58 -1.05 5.71 1.44
C TYR A 58 -2.36 6.05 2.16
N HIS A 59 -2.31 6.73 3.31
CA HIS A 59 -3.52 7.22 3.99
C HIS A 59 -4.39 8.11 3.11
N ARG A 60 -3.79 8.95 2.25
CA ARG A 60 -4.54 9.79 1.30
C ARG A 60 -5.39 8.99 0.31
N PHE A 61 -5.10 7.70 0.11
CA PHE A 61 -5.88 6.79 -0.72
C PHE A 61 -6.87 5.94 0.07
N GLY A 62 -6.90 6.05 1.40
CA GLY A 62 -7.78 5.29 2.27
C GLY A 62 -7.21 4.01 2.84
N PHE A 63 -5.89 3.81 2.73
CA PHE A 63 -5.24 2.75 3.48
C PHE A 63 -5.09 3.15 4.94
N GLU A 64 -5.29 2.19 5.83
CA GLU A 64 -5.08 2.33 7.27
C GLU A 64 -4.03 1.34 7.74
N VAL A 65 -3.13 1.77 8.64
CA VAL A 65 -2.13 0.88 9.25
C VAL A 65 -2.86 -0.13 10.14
N THR A 66 -2.62 -1.41 9.92
CA THR A 66 -3.22 -2.50 10.70
C THR A 66 -2.25 -3.13 11.71
N GLY A 67 -0.97 -2.79 11.64
CA GLY A 67 0.02 -3.21 12.60
C GLY A 67 1.44 -2.81 12.20
N GLU A 68 2.39 -3.44 12.89
CA GLU A 68 3.83 -3.30 12.62
C GLU A 68 4.46 -4.69 12.69
N ILE A 69 5.25 -5.03 11.68
CA ILE A 69 5.99 -6.28 11.59
C ILE A 69 7.47 -5.97 11.77
N ALA A 70 8.03 -6.41 12.89
CA ALA A 70 9.46 -6.38 13.11
C ALA A 70 10.17 -7.36 12.16
N MET A 71 11.14 -6.85 11.39
CA MET A 71 11.91 -7.70 10.49
C MET A 71 13.03 -8.43 11.24
N PRO A 72 13.22 -9.74 11.00
CA PRO A 72 14.36 -10.47 11.55
C PRO A 72 15.68 -9.82 11.17
N GLY A 73 16.65 -9.85 12.10
CA GLY A 73 17.99 -9.29 11.85
C GLY A 73 18.07 -7.76 11.87
N GLY A 74 17.05 -7.06 12.37
CA GLY A 74 17.09 -5.61 12.57
C GLY A 74 16.88 -4.79 11.29
N GLY A 75 16.29 -5.39 10.25
CA GLY A 75 15.83 -4.65 9.08
C GLY A 75 14.73 -3.63 9.43
N PRO A 76 14.42 -2.68 8.53
CA PRO A 76 13.35 -1.73 8.76
C PRO A 76 12.03 -2.46 9.01
N PRO A 77 11.20 -2.03 9.97
CA PRO A 77 9.90 -2.65 10.18
C PRO A 77 9.02 -2.46 8.94
N LEU A 78 8.06 -3.36 8.78
CA LEU A 78 7.00 -3.21 7.78
C LEU A 78 5.74 -2.73 8.48
N TRP A 79 5.02 -1.83 7.84
CA TRP A 79 3.68 -1.40 8.21
C TRP A 79 2.68 -2.00 7.23
N PRO A 80 2.04 -3.12 7.57
CA PRO A 80 0.84 -3.61 6.90
C PRO A 80 -0.22 -2.51 6.86
N MET A 81 -0.79 -2.29 5.68
CA MET A 81 -1.89 -1.36 5.51
C MET A 81 -3.02 -1.98 4.71
N TRP A 82 -4.25 -1.70 5.13
CA TRP A 82 -5.46 -2.24 4.55
C TRP A 82 -6.38 -1.12 4.08
N ARG A 83 -7.02 -1.32 2.94
CA ARG A 83 -8.05 -0.42 2.41
C ARG A 83 -9.27 -1.24 2.03
N ALA A 84 -10.41 -0.93 2.63
CA ALA A 84 -11.70 -1.42 2.16
C ALA A 84 -12.07 -0.78 0.80
N PRO A 85 -12.79 -1.51 -0.08
CA PRO A 85 -13.35 -0.93 -1.30
C PRO A 85 -14.34 0.19 -0.95
N ARG A 86 -14.48 1.18 -1.84
CA ARG A 86 -15.35 2.35 -1.65
C ARG A 86 -16.51 2.40 -2.62
#